data_AF-A0A7W3ITI2-F1
#
_entry.id   AF-A0A7W3ITI2-F1
#
_cell.length_a   1.000
_cell.length_b   1.000
_cell.length_c   1.000
_cell.angle_alpha   90.00
_cell.angle_beta   90.00
_cell.angle_gamma   90.00
#
_symmetry.space_group_name_H-M   'P 1'
#
loop_
_entity.id
_entity.type
_entity.pdbx_description
1 polymer ?
#
loop_
_entity_poly.entity_id
_entity_poly.type
_entity_poly.pdbx_seq_one_letter_code
_entity_poly.pdbx_strand_id
1 'polypeptide(L)'
;MSVADYRLADTVTRAIQDAVLEGTRRYWLRRADQLEECRPQPGDFVGLASAEEIAATDARLAEAARLCRHRASLAAESWCAP
;
A
#
# COMPACT_ATOMS: atom_id res chain seq x y z
N MET A 1 -11.53 33.57 -7.39
CA MET A 1 -11.45 32.12 -7.13
C MET A 1 -11.67 31.91 -5.64
N SER A 2 -12.69 31.13 -5.27
CA SER A 2 -13.13 30.90 -3.88
C SER A 2 -12.20 29.93 -3.15
N VAL A 3 -12.20 29.96 -1.81
CA VAL A 3 -11.55 28.95 -0.96
C VAL A 3 -12.09 27.54 -1.27
N ALA A 4 -13.36 27.44 -1.65
CA ALA A 4 -13.97 26.18 -2.08
C ALA A 4 -13.36 25.66 -3.39
N ASP A 5 -13.13 26.54 -4.36
CA ASP A 5 -12.51 26.18 -5.65
C ASP A 5 -11.07 25.67 -5.45
N TYR A 6 -10.32 26.31 -4.54
CA TYR A 6 -8.96 25.88 -4.21
C TYR A 6 -8.92 24.49 -3.56
N ARG A 7 -9.83 24.19 -2.64
CA ARG A 7 -9.92 22.88 -2.00
C ARG A 7 -10.31 21.78 -2.99
N LEU A 8 -11.20 22.10 -3.93
CA LEU A 8 -11.60 21.17 -4.99
C LEU A 8 -10.40 20.85 -5.90
N ALA A 9 -9.65 21.88 -6.33
CA ALA A 9 -8.46 21.70 -7.17
C ALA A 9 -7.36 20.88 -6.47
N ASP A 10 -7.11 21.11 -5.17
CA ASP A 10 -6.15 20.33 -4.38
C ASP A 10 -6.60 18.86 -4.24
N THR A 11 -7.89 18.63 -3.99
CA THR A 11 -8.46 17.27 -3.89
C THR A 11 -8.33 16.50 -5.20
N VAL A 12 -8.66 17.14 -6.33
CA VAL A 12 -8.54 16.54 -7.67
C VAL A 12 -7.07 16.26 -8.00
N THR A 13 -6.16 17.17 -7.66
CA THR A 13 -4.72 16.98 -7.90
C THR A 13 -4.18 15.77 -7.15
N ARG A 14 -4.52 15.62 -5.87
CA ARG A 14 -4.13 14.44 -5.06
C ARG A 14 -4.73 13.16 -5.63
N ALA A 15 -6.01 13.17 -5.99
CA ALA A 15 -6.66 11.99 -6.57
C ALA A 15 -5.98 11.54 -7.88
N ILE A 16 -5.56 12.46 -8.74
CA ILE A 16 -4.81 12.13 -9.96
C ILE A 16 -3.42 11.61 -9.62
N GLN A 17 -2.71 12.22 -8.67
CA GLN A 17 -1.40 11.75 -8.23
C GLN A 17 -1.48 10.34 -7.64
N ASP A 18 -2.46 10.07 -6.79
CA ASP A 18 -2.71 8.77 -6.20
C ASP A 18 -3.04 7.74 -7.28
N ALA A 19 -3.93 8.08 -8.24
CA ALA A 19 -4.26 7.20 -9.36
C ALA A 19 -3.04 6.88 -10.26
N VAL A 20 -2.18 7.86 -10.51
CA VAL A 20 -0.94 7.66 -11.29
C VAL A 20 0.05 6.79 -10.52
N LEU A 21 0.23 7.03 -9.22
CA LEU A 21 1.15 6.26 -8.38
C LEU A 21 0.67 4.81 -8.23
N GLU A 22 -0.61 4.62 -7.88
CA GLU A 22 -1.29 3.32 -7.76
C GLU A 22 -1.49 2.63 -9.12
N GLY A 23 -1.31 3.32 -10.24
CA GLY A 23 -1.36 2.71 -11.57
C GLY A 23 -0.12 1.87 -11.91
N THR A 24 0.98 2.03 -11.17
CA THR A 24 2.27 1.43 -11.58
C THR A 24 2.60 0.14 -10.86
N ARG A 25 3.09 -0.86 -11.61
CA ARG A 25 3.67 -2.10 -11.06
C ARG A 25 4.73 -1.82 -9.99
N ARG A 26 5.61 -0.84 -10.24
CA ARG A 26 6.71 -0.48 -9.34
C ARG A 26 6.23 0.01 -7.97
N TYR A 27 5.14 0.79 -7.93
CA TYR A 27 4.55 1.25 -6.68
C TYR A 27 4.09 0.06 -5.83
N TRP A 28 3.33 -0.85 -6.41
CA TRP A 28 2.78 -2.00 -5.69
C TRP A 28 3.85 -2.96 -5.18
N LEU A 29 4.92 -3.19 -5.94
CA LEU A 29 6.06 -3.99 -5.46
C LEU A 29 6.75 -3.33 -4.27
N ARG A 30 7.10 -2.03 -4.39
CA ARG A 30 7.73 -1.29 -3.29
C ARG A 30 6.85 -1.30 -2.04
N ARG A 31 5.53 -1.17 -2.19
CA ARG A 31 4.60 -1.21 -1.05
C ARG A 31 4.50 -2.60 -0.43
N ALA A 32 4.58 -3.67 -1.22
CA ALA A 32 4.67 -5.02 -0.70
C ALA A 32 5.95 -5.21 0.14
N ASP A 33 7.10 -4.72 -0.35
CA ASP A 33 8.38 -4.82 0.37
C ASP A 33 8.31 -4.08 1.71
N GLN A 34 7.75 -2.86 1.73
CA GLN A 34 7.54 -2.09 2.96
C GLN A 34 6.66 -2.83 3.97
N LEU A 35 5.62 -3.52 3.51
CA LEU A 35 4.73 -4.29 4.39
C LEU A 35 5.45 -5.51 4.99
N GLU A 36 6.31 -6.18 4.22
CA GLU A 36 7.13 -7.29 4.71
C GLU A 36 8.19 -6.80 5.71
N GLU A 37 8.82 -5.65 5.47
CA GLU A 37 9.77 -5.01 6.39
C GLU A 37 9.14 -4.63 7.73
N CYS A 38 7.84 -4.30 7.74
CA CYS A 38 7.10 -3.99 8.97
C CYS A 38 6.61 -5.23 9.73
N ARG A 39 6.83 -6.45 9.23
CA ARG A 39 6.38 -7.66 9.92
C ARG A 39 7.15 -7.86 11.23
N PRO A 40 6.47 -8.25 12.32
CA PRO A 40 7.13 -8.49 13.60
C PRO A 40 8.31 -9.47 13.47
N GLN A 41 9.47 -9.08 13.98
CA GLN A 41 10.68 -9.90 14.03
C GLN A 41 10.98 -10.38 15.45
N PRO A 42 11.69 -11.52 15.61
CA PRO A 42 12.20 -11.92 16.90
C PRO A 42 13.09 -10.82 17.52
N GLY A 43 12.73 -10.34 18.70
CA GLY A 43 13.46 -9.29 19.42
C GLY A 43 12.88 -7.88 19.28
N ASP A 44 11.81 -7.70 18.49
CA ASP A 44 11.11 -6.42 18.44
C ASP A 44 10.45 -6.07 19.78
N PHE A 45 10.39 -4.77 20.10
CA PHE A 45 9.64 -4.29 21.25
C PHE A 45 8.13 -4.29 20.92
N VAL A 46 7.39 -5.20 21.55
CA VAL A 46 5.96 -5.41 21.29
C VAL A 46 5.03 -4.78 22.35
N GLY A 47 5.60 -4.16 23.39
CA GLY A 47 4.84 -3.49 24.44
C GLY A 47 3.91 -4.45 25.20
N LEU A 48 2.61 -4.12 25.21
CA LEU A 48 1.56 -4.91 25.88
C LEU A 48 0.84 -5.90 24.95
N ALA A 49 1.28 -6.01 23.69
CA ALA A 49 0.65 -6.92 22.73
C ALA A 49 0.86 -8.38 23.15
N SER A 50 -0.22 -9.15 23.13
CA SER A 50 -0.20 -10.60 23.29
C SER A 50 0.39 -11.29 22.05
N ALA A 51 0.83 -12.53 22.22
CA ALA A 51 1.32 -13.35 21.12
C ALA A 51 0.27 -13.52 20.00
N GLU A 52 -1.01 -13.61 20.35
CA GLU A 52 -2.11 -13.71 19.38
C GLU A 52 -2.28 -12.41 18.58
N GLU A 53 -2.19 -11.25 19.23
CA GLU A 53 -2.26 -9.94 18.55
C GLU A 53 -1.07 -9.72 17.60
N ILE A 54 0.11 -10.17 18.01
CA ILE A 54 1.32 -10.13 17.17
C ILE A 54 1.13 -11.03 15.94
N ALA A 55 0.68 -12.27 16.14
CA ALA A 55 0.43 -13.22 15.04
C ALA A 55 -0.67 -12.72 14.09
N ALA A 56 -1.74 -12.13 14.63
CA ALA A 56 -2.80 -11.53 13.83
C ALA A 56 -2.29 -10.33 13.01
N THR A 57 -1.40 -9.52 13.58
CA THR A 57 -0.77 -8.39 12.88
C THR A 57 0.15 -8.88 11.76
N ASP A 58 0.98 -9.88 12.04
CA ASP A 58 1.84 -10.53 11.03
C ASP A 58 1.01 -11.06 9.85
N ALA A 59 -0.07 -11.80 10.15
CA ALA A 59 -0.96 -12.34 9.13
C ALA A 59 -1.60 -11.25 8.26
N ARG A 60 -2.03 -10.13 8.87
CA ARG A 60 -2.59 -8.99 8.13
C ARG A 60 -1.56 -8.34 7.20
N LEU A 61 -0.33 -8.14 7.68
CA LEU A 61 0.75 -7.56 6.88
C LEU A 61 1.15 -8.47 5.72
N ALA A 62 1.30 -9.77 5.99
CA ALA A 62 1.61 -10.78 4.98
C ALA A 62 0.52 -10.84 3.88
N GLU A 63 -0.75 -10.82 4.27
CA GLU A 63 -1.86 -10.81 3.31
C GLU A 63 -1.90 -9.51 2.49
N ALA A 64 -1.70 -8.36 3.13
CA ALA A 64 -1.62 -7.08 2.43
C ALA A 64 -0.46 -7.04 1.41
N ALA A 65 0.71 -7.58 1.77
CA ALA A 65 1.85 -7.70 0.86
C ALA A 65 1.54 -8.61 -0.33
N ARG A 66 0.86 -9.75 -0.08
CA ARG A 66 0.39 -10.66 -1.14
C ARG A 66 -0.57 -9.96 -2.11
N LEU A 67 -1.54 -9.20 -1.60
CA LEU A 67 -2.48 -8.44 -2.42
C LEU A 67 -1.78 -7.35 -3.24
N CYS A 68 -0.79 -6.66 -2.68
CA CYS A 68 0.04 -5.71 -3.42
C CYS A 68 0.78 -6.39 -4.58
N ARG A 69 1.42 -7.55 -4.34
CA ARG A 69 2.08 -8.32 -5.40
C ARG A 69 1.12 -8.77 -6.50
N HIS A 70 -0.10 -9.16 -6.14
CA HIS A 70 -1.14 -9.48 -7.13
C HIS A 70 -1.55 -8.25 -7.95
N ARG A 71 -1.75 -7.10 -7.30
CA ARG A 71 -2.06 -5.85 -8.02
C ARG A 71 -0.94 -5.43 -8.97
N ALA A 72 0.31 -5.64 -8.56
CA ALA A 72 1.48 -5.41 -9.40
C ALA A 72 1.48 -6.28 -10.67
N SER A 73 1.02 -7.55 -10.60
CA SER A 73 0.92 -8.41 -11.77
C SER A 73 -0.15 -7.90 -12.75
N LEU A 74 -1.32 -7.51 -12.24
CA LEU A 74 -2.40 -6.94 -13.06
C LEU A 74 -1.97 -5.66 -13.78
N ALA A 75 -1.23 -4.79 -13.11
CA ALA A 75 -0.69 -3.57 -13.72
C ALA A 75 0.37 -3.85 -14.81
N ALA A 76 1.07 -4.98 -14.72
CA ALA A 76 1.99 -5.43 -15.76
C ALA A 76 1.23 -5.93 -17.00
N GLU A 77 0.15 -6.67 -16.77
CA GLU A 77 -0.71 -7.24 -17.81
C GLU A 77 -1.47 -6.14 -18.58
N SER A 78 -1.97 -5.11 -17.88
CA SER A 78 -2.74 -4.02 -18.51
C SER A 78 -1.92 -3.15 -19.47
N TRP A 79 -0.59 -3.10 -19.32
CA TRP A 79 0.28 -2.32 -20.21
C TRP A 79 0.67 -3.09 -21.49
N CYS A 80 0.47 -4.42 -21.53
CA CYS A 80 0.81 -5.28 -22.67
C CYS A 80 -0.42 -5.73 -23.49
N ALA A 81 -1.60 -5.15 -23.27
CA ALA A 81 -2.74 -5.37 -24.15
C ALA A 81 -2.52 -4.59 -25.47
N PRO A 82 -2.53 -5.24 -26.65
CA PRO A 82 -2.43 -4.58 -27.95
C PRO A 82 -3.63 -3.68 -28.26
#